data_AF-A0A670YTI3-F1
#
_entry.id   AF-A0A670YTI3-F1
#
_cell.length_a   1.000
_cell.length_b   1.000
_cell.length_c   1.000
_cell.angle_alpha   90.00
_cell.angle_beta   90.00
_cell.angle_gamma   90.00
#
_symmetry.space_group_name_H-M   'P 1'
#
loop_
_entity.id
_entity.type
_entity.pdbx_description
1 polymer ?
#
loop_
_entity_poly.entity_id
_entity_poly.type
_entity_poly.pdbx_seq_one_letter_code
_entity_poly.pdbx_strand_id
1 'polypeptide(L)'
;MYCAVEWTCLYLVKGNPLNSEMDSTEQLALGSTDTLSSGHNADLEAAKRLAKRLYNLDGFKKADVARHLGKNNDFSKTVAGEYLKFFEFTGMTLDQALRSFLKELALVGETQERERILAHFSQRFYECNPKTIPSEDGAHTLACALMLLNTDLHGHSWALGRWTLIYLVKI
;
A
#
# COMPACT_ATOMS: atom_id res chain seq x y z
N MET A 1 16.52 -15.80 5.33
CA MET A 1 16.48 -15.21 6.69
C MET A 1 17.01 -13.78 6.73
N TYR A 2 17.77 -13.30 5.73
CA TYR A 2 18.36 -11.95 5.75
C TYR A 2 17.44 -10.81 5.24
N CYS A 3 16.44 -11.10 4.40
CA CYS A 3 15.67 -10.03 3.74
C CYS A 3 14.59 -9.35 4.61
N ALA A 4 14.05 -10.05 5.62
CA ALA A 4 13.00 -9.50 6.51
C ALA A 4 13.58 -8.74 7.71
N VAL A 5 14.82 -9.04 8.13
CA VAL A 5 15.49 -8.34 9.24
C VAL A 5 16.13 -7.03 8.75
N GLU A 6 16.58 -6.97 7.50
CA GLU A 6 17.03 -5.71 6.90
C GLU A 6 15.92 -4.65 6.82
N TRP A 7 14.68 -5.05 6.58
CA TRP A 7 13.56 -4.11 6.44
C TRP A 7 13.19 -3.38 7.73
N THR A 8 13.12 -4.09 8.86
CA THR A 8 12.89 -3.47 10.17
C THR A 8 14.08 -2.63 10.62
N CYS A 9 15.31 -3.05 10.32
CA CYS A 9 16.51 -2.27 10.61
C CYS A 9 16.63 -1.01 9.73
N LEU A 10 16.25 -1.05 8.45
CA LEU A 10 16.34 0.13 7.57
C LEU A 10 15.33 1.22 7.97
N TYR A 11 14.14 0.83 8.42
CA TYR A 11 13.11 1.76 8.90
C TYR A 11 13.45 2.35 10.28
N LEU A 12 14.11 1.60 11.17
CA LEU A 12 14.59 2.11 12.46
C LEU A 12 15.88 2.95 12.36
N VAL A 13 16.73 2.70 11.35
CA VAL A 13 17.95 3.48 11.12
C VAL A 13 17.68 4.79 10.38
N LYS A 14 16.58 4.90 9.61
CA LYS A 14 16.13 6.17 9.00
C LYS A 14 15.18 6.98 9.90
N GLY A 15 15.41 6.93 11.21
CA GLY A 15 14.85 7.91 12.14
C GLY A 15 15.25 9.33 11.74
N ASN A 16 14.26 10.23 11.71
CA ASN A 16 14.33 11.70 11.68
C ASN A 16 15.73 12.34 11.71
N PRO A 17 16.07 13.16 10.71
CA PRO A 17 16.85 14.36 10.96
C PRO A 17 15.89 15.54 11.12
N LEU A 18 15.61 15.89 12.38
CA LEU A 18 15.48 17.31 12.71
C LEU A 18 16.85 17.92 12.46
N ASN A 19 17.02 18.64 11.35
CA ASN A 19 18.00 19.72 11.30
C ASN A 19 17.33 20.93 10.65
N SER A 20 17.11 21.94 11.49
CA SER A 20 16.77 23.29 11.08
C SER A 20 18.02 23.95 10.52
N GLU A 21 18.08 24.19 9.21
CA GLU A 21 18.94 25.21 8.66
C GLU A 21 18.13 26.08 7.71
N MET A 22 18.07 27.34 8.12
CA MET A 22 17.48 28.47 7.43
C MET A 22 18.51 28.94 6.40
N ASP A 23 18.13 28.97 5.12
CA ASP A 23 18.83 29.78 4.14
C ASP A 23 17.80 30.59 3.35
N SER A 24 18.06 31.88 3.27
CA SER A 24 17.17 32.90 2.72
C SER A 24 17.86 33.51 1.51
N THR A 25 17.03 34.03 0.59
CA THR A 25 17.39 34.98 -0.50
C THR A 25 18.07 34.30 -1.71
N GLU A 26 17.69 34.47 -2.98
CA GLU A 26 16.94 35.54 -3.64
C GLU A 26 16.41 35.09 -5.02
N GLN A 27 15.52 35.92 -5.55
CA GLN A 27 14.68 35.90 -6.76
C GLN A 27 15.31 35.38 -8.07
N LEU A 28 14.45 34.83 -8.96
CA LEU A 28 14.05 35.50 -10.21
C LEU A 28 12.89 34.76 -10.91
N ALA A 29 11.92 35.55 -11.34
CA ALA A 29 10.72 35.14 -12.06
C ALA A 29 11.00 34.63 -13.47
N LEU A 30 10.14 33.73 -13.98
CA LEU A 30 9.59 33.74 -15.34
C LEU A 30 8.50 32.66 -15.44
N GLY A 31 7.40 33.03 -16.09
CA GLY A 31 6.08 32.44 -15.90
C GLY A 31 5.76 31.20 -16.72
N SER A 32 4.62 30.58 -16.38
CA SER A 32 3.49 30.33 -17.27
C SER A 32 2.43 29.54 -16.49
N THR A 33 1.37 30.24 -16.09
CA THR A 33 0.11 29.63 -15.67
C THR A 33 -0.62 29.13 -16.91
N ASP A 34 -1.36 28.03 -16.76
CA ASP A 34 -2.46 27.55 -17.62
C ASP A 34 -2.15 26.67 -18.85
N THR A 35 -1.57 25.46 -18.65
CA THR A 35 -1.79 24.30 -19.57
C THR A 35 -1.67 22.89 -18.95
N LEU A 36 -1.42 22.68 -17.65
CA LEU A 36 -1.19 21.33 -17.08
C LEU A 36 -2.42 20.61 -16.47
N SER A 37 -3.57 21.28 -16.31
CA SER A 37 -4.74 20.72 -15.59
C SER A 37 -5.49 19.60 -16.36
N SER A 38 -5.49 19.64 -17.70
CA SER A 38 -6.33 18.71 -18.49
C SER A 38 -5.80 17.28 -18.54
N GLY A 39 -4.47 17.08 -18.55
CA GLY A 39 -3.85 15.76 -18.63
C GLY A 39 -4.04 14.94 -17.36
N HIS A 40 -3.78 15.55 -16.19
CA HIS A 40 -3.90 14.88 -14.89
C HIS A 40 -5.33 14.40 -14.59
N ASN A 41 -6.34 15.14 -15.04
CA ASN A 41 -7.74 14.74 -14.89
C ASN A 41 -8.11 13.55 -15.79
N ALA A 42 -7.60 13.50 -17.03
CA ALA A 42 -7.83 12.37 -17.93
C ALA A 42 -7.20 11.08 -17.39
N ASP A 43 -5.98 11.17 -16.84
CA ASP A 43 -5.28 10.03 -16.23
C ASP A 43 -5.99 9.54 -14.97
N LEU A 44 -6.51 10.45 -14.14
CA LEU A 44 -7.30 10.10 -12.97
C LEU A 44 -8.61 9.37 -13.34
N GLU A 45 -9.33 9.86 -14.34
CA GLU A 45 -10.56 9.21 -14.81
C GLU A 45 -10.28 7.84 -15.44
N ALA A 46 -9.16 7.69 -16.16
CA ALA A 46 -8.70 6.39 -16.64
C ALA A 46 -8.35 5.45 -15.48
N ALA A 47 -7.67 5.95 -14.44
CA ALA A 47 -7.32 5.18 -13.26
C ALA A 47 -8.57 4.68 -12.51
N LYS A 48 -9.58 5.54 -12.31
CA LYS A 48 -10.87 5.17 -11.70
C LYS A 48 -11.59 4.07 -12.50
N ARG A 49 -11.62 4.19 -13.83
CA ARG A 49 -12.23 3.17 -14.71
C ARG A 49 -11.52 1.83 -14.59
N LEU A 50 -10.18 1.84 -14.60
CA LEU A 50 -9.40 0.62 -14.44
C LEU A 50 -9.60 0.01 -13.05
N ALA A 51 -9.53 0.81 -11.98
CA ALA A 51 -9.77 0.38 -10.61
C ALA A 51 -11.13 -0.33 -10.44
N LYS A 52 -12.20 0.25 -11.01
CA LYS A 52 -13.54 -0.35 -11.00
C LYS A 52 -13.57 -1.72 -11.71
N ARG A 53 -12.92 -1.83 -12.87
CA ARG A 53 -12.84 -3.10 -13.62
C ARG A 53 -12.03 -4.16 -12.88
N LEU A 54 -10.92 -3.76 -12.24
CA LEU A 54 -10.11 -4.64 -11.41
C LEU A 54 -10.91 -5.15 -10.20
N TYR A 55 -11.67 -4.29 -9.52
CA TYR A 55 -12.49 -4.67 -8.36
C TYR A 55 -13.61 -5.64 -8.74
N ASN A 56 -14.29 -5.39 -9.85
CA ASN A 56 -15.36 -6.27 -10.35
C ASN A 56 -14.86 -7.51 -11.11
N LEU A 57 -13.54 -7.69 -11.24
CA LEU A 57 -12.91 -8.74 -12.05
C LEU A 57 -13.43 -8.79 -13.51
N ASP A 58 -13.74 -7.63 -14.08
CA ASP A 58 -14.26 -7.48 -15.45
C ASP A 58 -13.15 -7.72 -16.50
N GLY A 59 -12.97 -8.99 -16.86
CA GLY A 59 -11.92 -9.46 -17.77
C GLY A 59 -10.57 -9.67 -17.09
N PHE A 60 -10.52 -9.72 -15.75
CA PHE A 60 -9.28 -9.87 -14.97
C PHE A 60 -9.38 -11.05 -14.00
N LYS A 61 -8.26 -11.71 -13.74
CA LYS A 61 -8.13 -12.65 -12.62
C LYS A 61 -7.57 -11.92 -11.39
N LYS A 62 -7.77 -12.47 -10.19
CA LYS A 62 -7.20 -11.92 -8.95
C LYS A 62 -5.68 -11.69 -9.01
N ALA A 63 -4.95 -12.55 -9.72
CA ALA A 63 -3.51 -12.40 -9.93
C ALA A 63 -3.14 -11.18 -10.81
N ASP A 64 -4.02 -10.80 -11.74
CA ASP A 64 -3.81 -9.64 -12.61
C ASP A 64 -4.00 -8.34 -11.83
N VAL A 65 -4.98 -8.31 -10.90
CA VAL A 65 -5.18 -7.20 -9.98
C VAL A 65 -3.91 -6.89 -9.21
N ALA A 66 -3.32 -7.89 -8.54
CA ALA A 66 -2.08 -7.72 -7.80
C ALA A 66 -0.93 -7.21 -8.69
N ARG A 67 -0.80 -7.72 -9.92
CA ARG A 67 0.21 -7.25 -10.87
C ARG A 67 0.01 -5.79 -11.30
N HIS A 68 -1.23 -5.32 -11.39
CA HIS A 68 -1.50 -3.91 -11.71
C HIS A 68 -1.16 -2.99 -10.53
N LEU A 69 -1.58 -3.37 -9.32
CA LEU A 69 -1.39 -2.55 -8.13
C LEU A 69 0.05 -2.58 -7.60
N GLY A 70 0.80 -3.64 -7.86
CA GLY A 70 2.18 -3.82 -7.41
C GLY A 70 3.25 -3.07 -8.22
N LYS A 71 2.88 -2.37 -9.30
CA LYS A 71 3.86 -1.65 -10.16
C LYS A 71 4.31 -0.34 -9.54
N ASN A 72 5.60 -0.02 -9.69
CA ASN A 72 6.18 1.25 -9.24
C ASN A 72 6.10 2.34 -10.32
N ASN A 73 4.90 2.82 -10.63
CA ASN A 73 4.68 4.00 -11.47
C ASN A 73 3.45 4.77 -10.99
N ASP A 74 3.37 6.06 -11.33
CA ASP A 74 2.36 6.95 -10.73
C ASP A 74 0.93 6.63 -11.15
N PHE A 75 0.73 6.14 -12.38
CA PHE A 75 -0.57 5.64 -12.81
C PHE A 75 -1.02 4.44 -11.97
N SER A 76 -0.12 3.48 -11.70
CA SER A 76 -0.44 2.28 -10.91
C SER A 76 -0.71 2.62 -9.45
N LYS A 77 0.02 3.58 -8.87
CA LYS A 77 -0.26 4.12 -7.54
C LYS A 77 -1.64 4.78 -7.48
N THR A 78 -1.99 5.56 -8.51
CA THR A 78 -3.31 6.20 -8.62
C THR A 78 -4.42 5.14 -8.73
N VAL A 79 -4.23 4.12 -9.57
CA VAL A 79 -5.17 2.99 -9.70
C VAL A 79 -5.33 2.24 -8.38
N ALA A 80 -4.23 2.02 -7.63
CA ALA A 80 -4.30 1.38 -6.31
C ALA A 80 -5.07 2.23 -5.30
N GLY A 81 -4.84 3.54 -5.26
CA GLY A 81 -5.62 4.46 -4.43
C GLY A 81 -7.12 4.42 -4.75
N GLU A 82 -7.48 4.49 -6.04
CA GLU A 82 -8.88 4.38 -6.47
C GLU A 82 -9.48 2.99 -6.23
N TYR A 83 -8.69 1.91 -6.36
CA TYR A 83 -9.14 0.54 -6.08
C TYR A 83 -9.45 0.35 -4.60
N LEU A 84 -8.61 0.90 -3.71
CA LEU A 84 -8.78 0.77 -2.27
C LEU A 84 -10.01 1.54 -1.75
N LYS A 85 -10.51 2.54 -2.48
CA LYS A 85 -11.76 3.24 -2.14
C LYS A 85 -13.01 2.36 -2.18
N PHE A 86 -12.97 1.22 -2.89
CA PHE A 86 -14.07 0.24 -2.87
C PHE A 86 -14.12 -0.59 -1.58
N PHE A 87 -13.11 -0.47 -0.71
CA PHE A 87 -13.11 -1.11 0.60
C PHE A 87 -13.55 -0.12 1.68
N GLU A 88 -14.59 -0.50 2.42
CA GLU A 88 -15.10 0.23 3.57
C GLU A 88 -14.48 -0.38 4.84
N PHE A 89 -13.45 0.28 5.39
CA PHE A 89 -12.77 -0.17 6.61
C PHE A 89 -13.23 0.56 7.87
N THR A 90 -14.17 1.50 7.74
CA THR A 90 -14.64 2.36 8.83
C THR A 90 -15.15 1.51 9.98
N GLY A 91 -14.56 1.70 11.18
CA GLY A 91 -14.95 0.98 12.40
C GLY A 91 -14.45 -0.46 12.49
N MET A 92 -13.71 -0.96 11.49
CA MET A 92 -13.04 -2.27 11.57
C MET A 92 -11.73 -2.15 12.36
N THR A 93 -11.36 -3.23 13.06
CA THR A 93 -9.99 -3.37 13.55
C THR A 93 -9.02 -3.60 12.38
N LEU A 94 -7.73 -3.35 12.59
CA LEU A 94 -6.71 -3.53 11.54
C LEU A 94 -6.68 -4.96 11.00
N ASP A 95 -6.83 -5.96 11.87
CA ASP A 95 -6.87 -7.36 11.46
C ASP A 95 -8.12 -7.70 10.62
N GLN A 96 -9.30 -7.17 11.00
CA GLN A 96 -10.54 -7.38 10.26
C GLN A 96 -10.46 -6.76 8.87
N ALA A 97 -9.98 -5.53 8.78
CA ALA A 97 -9.77 -4.83 7.51
C ALA A 97 -8.77 -5.59 6.62
N LEU A 98 -7.65 -6.04 7.19
CA LEU A 98 -6.62 -6.79 6.47
C LEU A 98 -7.15 -8.13 5.96
N ARG A 99 -7.96 -8.85 6.77
CA ARG A 99 -8.64 -10.09 6.34
C ARG A 99 -9.60 -9.83 5.19
N SER A 100 -10.42 -8.79 5.29
CA SER A 100 -11.37 -8.41 4.23
C SER A 100 -10.63 -8.10 2.93
N PHE A 101 -9.55 -7.33 3.01
CA PHE A 101 -8.71 -6.98 1.87
C PHE A 101 -8.08 -8.21 1.21
N LEU A 102 -7.46 -9.10 1.99
CA LEU A 102 -6.76 -10.29 1.47
C LEU A 102 -7.68 -11.40 0.96
N LYS A 103 -8.97 -11.37 1.29
CA LYS A 103 -9.98 -12.24 0.65
C LYS A 103 -10.20 -11.86 -0.80
N GLU A 104 -10.24 -10.56 -1.09
CA GLU A 104 -10.48 -10.06 -2.45
C GLU A 104 -9.20 -10.01 -3.28
N LEU A 105 -8.06 -9.70 -2.66
CA LEU A 105 -6.78 -9.55 -3.33
C LEU A 105 -5.76 -10.60 -2.87
N ALA A 106 -5.24 -11.37 -3.84
CA ALA A 106 -4.13 -12.28 -3.57
C ALA A 106 -2.80 -11.54 -3.71
N LEU A 107 -2.05 -11.36 -2.61
CA LEU A 107 -0.69 -10.79 -2.59
C LEU A 107 0.33 -11.76 -3.24
N VAL A 108 0.21 -11.95 -4.55
CA VAL A 108 1.16 -12.66 -5.39
C VAL A 108 2.15 -11.69 -6.02
N GLY A 109 3.35 -12.16 -6.36
CA GLY A 109 4.42 -11.31 -6.91
C GLY A 109 5.69 -11.34 -6.06
N GLU A 110 6.63 -10.45 -6.36
CA GLU A 110 7.86 -10.27 -5.57
C GLU A 110 7.58 -9.57 -4.24
N THR A 111 8.51 -9.69 -3.28
CA THR A 111 8.38 -9.06 -1.95
C THR A 111 8.05 -7.57 -2.07
N GLN A 112 8.79 -6.84 -2.91
CA GLN A 112 8.62 -5.41 -3.09
C GLN A 112 7.27 -5.03 -3.72
N GLU A 113 6.67 -5.90 -4.54
CA GLU A 113 5.35 -5.64 -5.13
C GLU A 113 4.25 -5.75 -4.08
N ARG A 114 4.32 -6.78 -3.23
CA ARG A 114 3.34 -7.01 -2.16
C ARG A 114 3.34 -5.90 -1.14
N GLU A 115 4.52 -5.41 -0.82
CA GLU A 115 4.76 -4.32 0.10
C GLU A 115 4.14 -3.01 -0.36
N ARG A 116 4.27 -2.69 -1.65
CA ARG A 116 3.58 -1.53 -2.25
C ARG A 116 2.06 -1.65 -2.14
N ILE A 117 1.52 -2.83 -2.40
CA ILE A 117 0.08 -3.08 -2.25
C ILE A 117 -0.35 -2.95 -0.78
N LEU A 118 0.47 -3.46 0.15
CA LEU A 118 0.20 -3.37 1.58
C LEU A 118 0.29 -1.92 2.09
N ALA A 119 1.19 -1.11 1.56
CA ALA A 119 1.27 0.32 1.86
C ALA A 119 -0.02 1.05 1.48
N HIS A 120 -0.57 0.80 0.28
CA HIS A 120 -1.86 1.36 -0.13
C HIS A 120 -3.02 0.91 0.78
N PHE A 121 -3.00 -0.35 1.25
CA PHE A 121 -3.96 -0.81 2.25
C PHE A 121 -3.84 -0.03 3.56
N SER A 122 -2.63 0.16 4.07
CA SER A 122 -2.38 0.87 5.33
C SER A 122 -2.81 2.33 5.28
N GLN A 123 -2.52 3.01 4.17
CA GLN A 123 -2.99 4.36 3.89
C GLN A 123 -4.52 4.42 3.96
N ARG A 124 -5.21 3.54 3.23
CA ARG A 124 -6.68 3.49 3.21
C ARG A 124 -7.28 3.17 4.58
N PHE A 125 -6.67 2.24 5.32
CA PHE A 125 -7.12 1.90 6.67
C PHE A 125 -7.05 3.11 7.60
N TYR A 126 -5.95 3.86 7.55
CA TYR A 126 -5.76 5.07 8.35
C TYR A 126 -6.77 6.16 7.97
N GLU A 127 -7.02 6.38 6.67
CA GLU A 127 -8.04 7.33 6.19
C GLU A 127 -9.45 7.00 6.75
N CYS A 128 -9.81 5.72 6.78
CA CYS A 128 -11.10 5.27 7.32
C CYS A 128 -11.13 5.32 8.87
N ASN A 129 -9.98 5.26 9.53
CA ASN A 129 -9.86 5.10 10.99
C ASN A 129 -8.79 6.02 11.62
N PRO A 130 -8.84 7.35 11.43
CA PRO A 130 -7.75 8.26 11.79
C PRO A 130 -7.53 8.39 13.31
N LYS A 131 -8.47 7.91 14.14
CA LYS A 131 -8.40 7.95 15.61
C LYS A 131 -7.87 6.66 16.23
N THR A 132 -7.76 5.58 15.45
CA THR A 132 -7.42 4.25 15.97
C THR A 132 -5.91 4.05 16.09
N ILE A 133 -5.14 4.59 15.14
CA ILE A 133 -3.69 4.50 15.09
C ILE A 133 -3.14 5.92 14.89
N PRO A 134 -2.05 6.33 15.56
CA PRO A 134 -1.58 7.72 15.54
C PRO A 134 -1.05 8.21 14.19
N SER A 135 -0.64 7.30 13.29
CA SER A 135 -0.10 7.66 11.96
C SER A 135 -0.31 6.56 10.93
N GLU A 136 -0.22 6.93 9.65
CA GLU A 136 -0.17 6.00 8.51
C GLU A 136 1.01 5.01 8.66
N ASP A 137 2.21 5.50 8.99
CA ASP A 137 3.39 4.65 9.21
C ASP A 137 3.17 3.63 10.33
N GLY A 138 2.45 4.02 11.39
CA GLY A 138 2.05 3.12 12.46
C GLY A 138 1.10 2.02 11.96
N ALA A 139 0.13 2.38 11.12
CA ALA A 139 -0.81 1.43 10.52
C ALA A 139 -0.08 0.45 9.59
N HIS A 140 0.90 0.95 8.83
CA HIS A 140 1.75 0.14 7.97
C HIS A 140 2.63 -0.82 8.76
N THR A 141 3.33 -0.32 9.78
CA THR A 141 4.17 -1.14 10.65
C THR A 141 3.38 -2.27 11.31
N LEU A 142 2.19 -1.98 11.82
CA LEU A 142 1.31 -2.97 12.42
C LEU A 142 0.76 -3.97 11.40
N ALA A 143 0.42 -3.53 10.18
CA ALA A 143 -0.01 -4.42 9.12
C ALA A 143 1.12 -5.39 8.71
N CYS A 144 2.35 -4.90 8.57
CA CYS A 144 3.54 -5.71 8.32
C CYS A 144 3.78 -6.72 9.45
N ALA A 145 3.67 -6.30 10.70
CA ALA A 145 3.78 -7.19 11.85
C ALA A 145 2.71 -8.29 11.83
N LEU A 146 1.46 -7.96 11.52
CA LEU A 146 0.36 -8.95 11.38
C LEU A 146 0.63 -9.95 10.25
N MET A 147 1.19 -9.49 9.13
CA MET A 147 1.58 -10.34 8.02
C MET A 147 2.73 -11.30 8.38
N LEU A 148 3.63 -10.87 9.27
CA LEU A 148 4.78 -11.65 9.75
C LEU A 148 4.46 -12.60 10.91
N LEU A 149 3.47 -12.27 11.75
CA LEU A 149 3.18 -12.94 13.03
C LEU A 149 2.94 -14.44 12.91
N ASN A 150 2.55 -14.92 11.72
CA ASN A 150 2.27 -16.33 11.51
C ASN A 150 3.48 -17.18 11.03
N THR A 151 4.66 -16.57 10.88
CA THR A 151 5.88 -17.26 10.41
C THR A 151 6.65 -17.96 11.53
N ASP A 152 6.45 -17.58 12.79
CA ASP A 152 7.34 -17.98 13.89
C ASP A 152 7.00 -19.35 14.51
N LEU A 153 5.73 -19.78 14.45
CA LEU A 153 5.29 -21.02 15.12
C LEU A 153 5.62 -22.32 14.34
N HIS A 154 5.94 -22.25 13.04
CA HIS A 154 6.26 -23.44 12.22
C HIS A 154 7.39 -23.13 11.24
N GLY A 155 8.64 -23.22 11.72
CA GLY A 155 9.85 -22.87 10.98
C GLY A 155 10.26 -23.80 9.83
N HIS A 156 9.36 -24.24 8.94
CA HIS A 156 9.75 -24.96 7.72
C HIS A 156 8.91 -24.56 6.49
N SER A 157 9.61 -24.12 5.43
CA SER A 157 9.15 -23.90 4.04
C SER A 157 8.47 -22.57 3.70
N TRP A 158 9.29 -21.52 3.62
CA TRP A 158 9.01 -20.19 3.06
C TRP A 158 8.77 -20.21 1.53
N ALA A 159 7.73 -20.88 1.05
CA ALA A 159 7.31 -20.66 -0.34
C ALA A 159 6.56 -19.32 -0.42
N LEU A 160 7.07 -18.42 -1.27
CA LEU A 160 6.60 -17.04 -1.43
C LEU A 160 5.09 -16.92 -1.70
N GLY A 161 4.34 -17.94 -2.10
CA GLY A 161 2.87 -17.88 -2.21
C GLY A 161 2.08 -17.99 -0.89
N ARG A 162 2.74 -18.27 0.24
CA ARG A 162 2.03 -18.63 1.49
C ARG A 162 1.60 -17.46 2.38
N TRP A 163 1.98 -16.22 2.12
CA TRP A 163 1.65 -15.09 3.02
C TRP A 163 0.13 -14.91 3.20
N THR A 164 -0.62 -14.92 2.10
CA THR A 164 -2.09 -14.85 2.12
C THR A 164 -2.71 -16.08 2.80
N LEU A 165 -2.21 -17.28 2.50
CA LEU A 165 -2.73 -18.54 3.06
C LEU A 165 -2.43 -18.68 4.55
N ILE A 166 -1.24 -18.28 4.99
CA ILE A 166 -0.80 -18.37 6.38
C ILE A 166 -1.63 -17.44 7.28
N TYR A 167 -1.96 -16.23 6.82
CA TYR A 167 -2.81 -15.31 7.58
C TYR A 167 -4.29 -15.72 7.59
N LEU A 168 -4.81 -16.28 6.48
CA LEU A 168 -6.20 -16.75 6.37
C LEU A 168 -6.47 -18.09 7.09
N VAL A 169 -5.46 -18.93 7.33
CA VAL A 169 -5.63 -20.27 7.94
C VAL A 169 -5.43 -20.26 9.47
N LYS A 170 -4.78 -19.25 10.06
CA LYS A 170 -4.43 -19.22 11.50
C LYS A 170 -5.32 -18.35 12.41
N ILE A 171 -6.38 -17.74 11.89
CA ILE A 171 -7.50 -17.14 12.69
C ILE A 171 -8.79 -17.50 11.97
#